data_AF-A0A951DS74-F1
#
_entry.id   AF-A0A951DS74-F1
#
_cell.length_a   1.000
_cell.length_b   1.000
_cell.length_c   1.000
_cell.angle_alpha   90.00
_cell.angle_beta   90.00
_cell.angle_gamma   90.00
#
_symmetry.space_group_name_H-M   'P 1'
#
loop_
_entity.id
_entity.type
_entity.pdbx_description
1 polymer ?
#
loop_
_entity_poly.entity_id
_entity_poly.type
_entity_poly.pdbx_seq_one_letter_code
_entity_poly.pdbx_strand_id
1 'polypeptide(L)'
;MLERAHPAHARYAEGAAMTQPRRRIACQTLVFYGDGKGKTSAAFGVALRAVGRGWKVVMIQFTKMGEWPKGEPMGEINGAKRLAPDFEVISTGIGFVNIFGDPFTLDEHRKAAQDGLELYKQKAASGDYDLIILDEA
;
A
#
# COMPACT_ATOMS: atom_id res chain seq x y z
N MET A 1 12.85 45.06 -12.04
CA MET A 1 12.81 44.64 -10.64
C MET A 1 12.82 43.11 -10.66
N LEU A 2 13.98 42.51 -10.39
CA LEU A 2 14.22 41.06 -10.49
C LEU A 2 13.85 40.40 -9.16
N GLU A 3 12.78 39.60 -9.12
CA GLU A 3 12.55 38.66 -8.02
C GLU A 3 13.39 37.40 -8.26
N ARG A 4 14.30 37.11 -7.33
CA ARG A 4 15.10 35.88 -7.32
C ARG A 4 14.22 34.73 -6.84
N ALA A 5 13.99 33.74 -7.70
CA ALA A 5 13.40 32.48 -7.30
C ALA A 5 14.25 31.79 -6.22
N HIS A 6 13.58 31.28 -5.18
CA HIS A 6 14.18 30.55 -4.06
C HIS A 6 14.79 29.21 -4.56
N PRO A 7 16.02 28.84 -4.17
CA PRO A 7 16.79 27.77 -4.81
C PRO A 7 16.31 26.32 -4.53
N ALA A 8 15.13 26.13 -3.93
CA ALA A 8 14.58 24.81 -3.64
C ALA A 8 13.94 24.12 -4.86
N HIS A 9 13.58 24.85 -5.91
CA HIS A 9 12.79 24.31 -7.02
C HIS A 9 13.60 23.78 -8.21
N ALA A 10 14.93 23.89 -8.19
CA ALA A 10 15.78 23.55 -9.34
C ALA A 10 16.29 22.09 -9.38
N ARG A 11 15.87 21.20 -8.47
CA ARG A 11 16.44 19.84 -8.36
C ARG A 11 15.62 18.71 -9.00
N TYR A 12 14.46 19.00 -9.58
CA TYR A 12 13.56 17.97 -10.12
C TYR A 12 13.58 17.81 -11.65
N ALA A 13 14.43 18.56 -12.35
CA ALA A 13 14.52 18.51 -13.80
C ALA A 13 15.96 18.24 -14.25
N GLU A 14 16.51 17.08 -13.92
CA GLU A 14 17.64 16.51 -14.67
C GLU A 14 17.84 15.03 -14.29
N GLY A 15 17.72 14.17 -15.30
CA GLY A 15 17.88 12.74 -15.16
C GLY A 15 19.32 12.35 -14.86
N ALA A 16 19.51 11.65 -13.74
CA ALA A 16 20.44 10.54 -13.53
C ALA A 16 20.34 10.19 -12.05
N ALA A 17 19.49 9.22 -11.71
CA ALA A 17 19.46 8.69 -10.35
C ALA A 17 20.77 7.92 -10.11
N MET A 18 21.80 8.64 -9.65
CA MET A 18 22.85 8.05 -8.84
C MET A 18 22.19 7.56 -7.54
N THR A 19 21.68 6.34 -7.55
CA THR A 19 21.19 5.67 -6.35
C THR A 19 22.39 5.36 -5.47
N GLN A 20 22.72 6.29 -4.57
CA GLN A 20 23.57 5.95 -3.44
C GLN A 20 22.96 4.72 -2.75
N PRO A 21 23.78 3.72 -2.35
CA PRO A 21 23.26 2.54 -1.68
C PRO A 21 22.47 3.00 -0.45
N ARG A 22 21.16 2.74 -0.45
CA ARG A 22 20.28 3.07 0.67
C ARG A 22 20.88 2.43 1.92
N ARG A 23 21.30 3.26 2.87
CA ARG A 23 21.80 2.82 4.18
C ARG A 23 20.77 1.83 4.72
N ARG A 24 21.15 0.57 4.98
CA ARG A 24 20.27 -0.45 5.57
C ARG A 24 19.84 0.04 6.95
N ILE A 25 18.75 0.80 7.01
CA ILE A 25 18.00 1.01 8.23
C ILE A 25 17.38 -0.36 8.54
N ALA A 26 17.46 -0.79 9.80
CA ALA A 26 16.79 -2.00 10.24
C ALA A 26 15.32 -1.98 9.77
N CYS A 27 14.84 -3.09 9.22
CA CYS A 27 13.44 -3.23 8.86
C CYS A 27 12.59 -2.99 10.12
N GLN A 28 11.76 -1.95 10.12
CA GLN A 28 10.86 -1.65 11.22
C GLN A 28 9.47 -2.14 10.87
N THR A 29 8.84 -2.86 11.80
CA THR A 29 7.44 -3.29 11.69
C THR A 29 6.55 -2.36 12.50
N LEU A 30 5.54 -1.80 11.86
CA LEU A 30 4.50 -0.98 12.51
C LEU A 30 3.18 -1.76 12.47
N VAL A 31 2.53 -1.92 13.63
CA VAL A 31 1.27 -2.65 13.75
C VAL A 31 0.18 -1.70 14.24
N PHE A 32 -0.88 -1.54 13.46
CA PHE A 32 -2.11 -0.88 13.88
C PHE A 32 -3.10 -1.94 14.35
N TYR A 33 -3.37 -2.00 15.66
CA TYR A 33 -4.29 -2.98 16.26
C TYR A 33 -5.41 -2.29 17.06
N GLY A 34 -6.45 -3.06 17.38
CA GLY A 34 -7.59 -2.63 18.20
C GLY A 34 -8.89 -2.48 17.40
N ASP A 35 -10.01 -2.38 18.11
CA ASP A 35 -11.37 -2.42 17.53
C ASP A 35 -11.82 -1.08 16.95
N GLY A 36 -11.05 -0.02 17.19
CA GLY A 36 -11.32 1.30 16.64
C GLY A 36 -11.28 1.32 15.11
N LYS A 37 -12.12 2.18 14.53
CA LYS A 37 -12.04 2.55 13.11
C LYS A 37 -10.76 3.35 12.85
N GLY A 38 -10.20 3.20 11.65
CA GLY A 38 -9.08 4.02 11.18
C GLY A 38 -7.73 3.33 11.01
N LYS A 39 -7.62 2.02 11.25
CA LYS A 39 -6.38 1.24 11.02
C LYS A 39 -5.92 1.34 9.56
N THR A 40 -6.80 0.96 8.64
CA THR A 40 -6.57 1.05 7.19
C THR A 40 -6.30 2.50 6.77
N SER A 41 -7.09 3.46 7.27
CA SER A 41 -6.87 4.89 6.98
C SER A 41 -5.49 5.38 7.45
N ALA A 42 -5.03 4.94 8.62
CA ALA A 42 -3.68 5.24 9.11
C ALA A 42 -2.60 4.63 8.22
N ALA A 43 -2.79 3.39 7.75
CA ALA A 43 -1.88 2.74 6.79
C ALA A 43 -1.82 3.51 5.46
N PHE A 44 -2.95 3.97 4.93
CA PHE A 44 -2.99 4.86 3.74
C PHE A 44 -2.27 6.19 4.00
N GLY A 45 -2.40 6.78 5.20
CA GLY A 45 -1.65 7.98 5.58
C GLY A 45 -0.13 7.76 5.59
N VAL A 46 0.32 6.58 6.04
CA VAL A 46 1.74 6.18 5.96
C VAL A 46 2.17 6.01 4.49
N ALA A 47 1.35 5.37 3.66
CA ALA A 47 1.62 5.21 2.22
C ALA A 47 1.75 6.56 1.52
N LEU A 48 0.81 7.48 1.74
CA LEU A 48 0.85 8.84 1.21
C LEU A 48 2.14 9.58 1.58
N ARG A 49 2.55 9.47 2.86
CA ARG A 49 3.81 10.07 3.34
C ARG A 49 5.03 9.44 2.67
N ALA A 50 5.04 8.13 2.48
CA ALA A 50 6.13 7.42 1.81
C ALA A 50 6.24 7.84 0.34
N VAL A 51 5.13 7.82 -0.41
CA VAL A 51 5.09 8.28 -1.81
C VAL A 51 5.57 9.73 -1.92
N GLY A 52 5.15 10.62 -1.01
CA GLY A 52 5.62 12.01 -0.98
C GLY A 52 7.14 12.17 -0.77
N ARG A 53 7.84 11.11 -0.35
CA ARG A 53 9.31 11.02 -0.24
C ARG A 53 9.97 10.30 -1.41
N GLY A 54 9.22 9.92 -2.45
CA GLY A 54 9.70 9.14 -3.60
C GLY A 54 9.95 7.67 -3.26
N TRP A 55 9.23 7.11 -2.28
CA TRP A 55 9.30 5.68 -1.96
C TRP A 55 8.32 4.89 -2.82
N LYS A 56 8.73 3.68 -3.21
CA LYS A 56 7.82 2.70 -3.83
C LYS A 56 7.08 1.92 -2.75
N VAL A 57 5.76 1.88 -2.85
CA VAL A 57 4.86 1.30 -1.85
C VAL A 57 3.96 0.24 -2.49
N VAL A 58 3.79 -0.89 -1.81
CA VAL A 58 2.76 -1.89 -2.12
C VAL A 58 1.90 -2.15 -0.91
N MET A 59 0.59 -2.22 -1.11
CA MET A 59 -0.36 -2.73 -0.13
C MET A 59 -0.98 -4.02 -0.62
N ILE A 60 -0.95 -5.05 0.22
CA ILE A 60 -1.61 -6.34 0.01
C ILE A 60 -2.81 -6.40 0.97
N GLN A 61 -4.02 -6.50 0.42
CA GLN A 61 -5.25 -6.58 1.21
C GLN A 61 -5.77 -8.02 1.27
N PHE A 62 -5.88 -8.56 2.47
CA PHE A 62 -6.33 -9.94 2.74
C PHE A 62 -7.86 -10.07 2.81
N THR A 63 -8.58 -8.96 2.79
CA THR A 63 -10.04 -8.89 2.59
C THR A 63 -10.35 -8.08 1.34
N LYS A 64 -11.36 -8.52 0.58
CA LYS A 64 -11.88 -7.75 -0.56
C LYS A 64 -12.78 -6.62 -0.07
N MET A 65 -12.23 -5.41 0.06
CA MET A 65 -13.03 -4.19 0.23
C MET A 65 -13.34 -3.55 -1.13
N GLY A 66 -14.00 -4.30 -2.01
CA GLY A 66 -14.20 -3.88 -3.40
C GLY A 66 -15.53 -3.17 -3.69
N GLU A 67 -16.58 -3.48 -2.92
CA GLU A 67 -17.94 -3.09 -3.27
C GLU A 67 -18.81 -2.96 -2.00
N TRP A 68 -18.80 -1.79 -1.36
CA TRP A 68 -19.65 -1.50 -0.21
C TRP A 68 -20.24 -0.08 -0.30
N PRO A 69 -21.53 0.10 -0.66
CA PRO A 69 -22.43 -0.85 -1.32
C PRO A 69 -22.05 -1.04 -2.80
N LYS A 70 -22.62 -2.08 -3.45
CA LYS A 70 -22.33 -2.51 -4.84
C LYS A 70 -22.06 -1.35 -5.81
N GLY A 71 -20.84 -1.32 -6.34
CA GLY A 71 -20.47 -0.48 -7.49
C GLY A 71 -19.75 0.83 -7.18
N GLU A 72 -19.65 1.26 -5.92
CA GLU A 72 -18.89 2.46 -5.58
C GLU A 72 -17.44 2.13 -5.18
N PRO A 73 -16.44 2.60 -5.95
CA PRO A 73 -15.04 2.37 -5.62
C PRO A 73 -14.67 3.15 -4.35
N MET A 74 -14.14 2.44 -3.36
CA MET A 74 -13.71 3.01 -2.08
C MET A 74 -12.73 4.18 -2.29
N GLY A 75 -12.90 5.25 -1.51
CA GLY A 75 -12.11 6.48 -1.61
C GLY A 75 -10.61 6.21 -1.49
N GLU A 76 -10.22 5.25 -0.65
CA GLU A 76 -8.86 4.78 -0.44
C GLU A 76 -8.27 4.16 -1.73
N ILE A 77 -9.01 3.28 -2.41
CA ILE A 77 -8.57 2.64 -3.66
C ILE A 77 -8.42 3.68 -4.77
N ASN A 78 -9.36 4.63 -4.87
CA ASN A 78 -9.24 5.74 -5.81
C ASN A 78 -8.08 6.67 -5.46
N GLY A 79 -7.82 6.89 -4.17
CA GLY A 79 -6.65 7.61 -3.68
C GLY A 79 -5.36 6.94 -4.12
N ALA A 80 -5.23 5.62 -3.92
CA ALA A 80 -4.07 4.85 -4.36
C ALA A 80 -3.84 4.96 -5.88
N LYS A 81 -4.90 4.87 -6.69
CA LYS A 81 -4.79 5.05 -8.16
C LYS A 81 -4.19 6.40 -8.56
N ARG A 82 -4.45 7.47 -7.79
CA ARG A 82 -3.86 8.80 -8.03
C ARG A 82 -2.39 8.88 -7.62
N LEU A 83 -1.92 7.93 -6.80
CA LEU A 83 -0.53 7.82 -6.36
C LEU A 83 0.28 6.82 -7.20
N ALA A 84 -0.32 6.23 -8.24
CA ALA A 84 0.41 5.43 -9.22
C ALA A 84 1.43 6.29 -9.99
N PRO A 85 2.58 5.73 -10.39
CA PRO A 85 2.98 4.32 -10.25
C PRO A 85 3.65 3.98 -8.91
N ASP A 86 3.84 4.97 -8.02
CA ASP A 86 4.64 4.80 -6.80
C ASP A 86 3.89 4.06 -5.68
N PHE A 87 2.56 3.95 -5.78
CA PHE A 87 1.74 3.14 -4.88
C PHE A 87 0.82 2.19 -5.63
N GLU A 88 1.01 0.89 -5.39
CA GLU A 88 0.11 -0.17 -5.87
C GLU A 88 -0.70 -0.78 -4.71
N VAL A 89 -1.95 -1.12 -4.98
CA VAL A 89 -2.82 -1.87 -4.05
C VAL A 89 -3.25 -3.15 -4.74
N ILE A 90 -3.01 -4.28 -4.10
CA ILE A 90 -3.34 -5.62 -4.59
C ILE A 90 -4.24 -6.29 -3.56
N SER A 91 -5.45 -6.67 -3.95
CA SER A 91 -6.35 -7.45 -3.09
C SER A 91 -6.21 -8.93 -3.42
N THR A 92 -5.84 -9.74 -2.42
CA THR A 92 -5.82 -11.21 -2.54
C THR A 92 -7.00 -11.85 -1.83
N GLY A 93 -7.61 -11.15 -0.86
CA GLY A 93 -8.83 -11.58 -0.21
C GLY A 93 -9.99 -11.75 -1.19
N ILE A 94 -10.89 -12.69 -0.88
CA ILE A 94 -12.08 -12.98 -1.70
C ILE A 94 -13.37 -12.45 -1.09
N GLY A 95 -13.35 -11.99 0.16
CA GLY A 95 -14.51 -11.42 0.84
C GLY A 95 -14.33 -11.40 2.35
N PHE A 96 -15.43 -11.23 3.07
CA PHE A 96 -15.47 -11.43 4.52
C PHE A 96 -15.86 -12.87 4.83
N VAL A 97 -15.28 -13.43 5.90
CA VAL A 97 -15.53 -14.81 6.31
C VAL A 97 -16.82 -14.91 7.13
N ASN A 98 -17.72 -15.83 6.77
CA ASN A 98 -18.95 -16.17 7.51
C ASN A 98 -19.93 -15.00 7.75
N ILE A 99 -19.82 -13.88 7.04
CA ILE A 99 -20.72 -12.73 7.17
C ILE A 99 -21.14 -12.20 5.80
N PHE A 100 -22.18 -11.36 5.76
CA PHE A 100 -22.69 -10.71 4.53
C PHE A 100 -23.03 -11.65 3.37
N GLY A 101 -23.48 -12.87 3.67
CA GLY A 101 -23.83 -13.85 2.63
C GLY A 101 -22.60 -14.40 1.90
N ASP A 102 -21.49 -14.53 2.61
CA ASP A 102 -20.24 -15.15 2.16
C ASP A 102 -20.50 -16.39 1.28
N PRO A 103 -20.20 -16.31 -0.03
CA PRO A 103 -20.41 -17.41 -0.96
C PRO A 103 -19.25 -18.41 -0.96
N PHE A 104 -18.17 -18.13 -0.23
CA PHE A 104 -16.94 -18.91 -0.27
C PHE A 104 -16.82 -19.83 0.95
N THR A 105 -16.12 -20.93 0.75
CA THR A 105 -15.74 -21.86 1.81
C THR A 105 -14.56 -21.34 2.62
N LEU A 106 -14.39 -21.84 3.84
CA LEU A 106 -13.23 -21.54 4.68
C LEU A 106 -11.90 -21.95 4.01
N ASP A 107 -11.90 -23.02 3.21
CA ASP A 107 -10.69 -23.46 2.49
C ASP A 107 -10.34 -22.51 1.34
N GLU A 108 -11.32 -21.93 0.66
CA GLU A 108 -11.11 -20.89 -0.35
C GLU A 108 -10.55 -19.61 0.29
N HIS A 109 -11.11 -19.17 1.42
CA HIS A 109 -10.56 -18.05 2.18
C HIS A 109 -9.13 -18.31 2.66
N ARG A 110 -8.86 -19.53 3.15
CA ARG A 110 -7.51 -19.94 3.57
C ARG A 110 -6.54 -19.89 2.40
N LYS A 111 -6.94 -20.39 1.22
CA LYS A 111 -6.13 -20.35 0.01
C LYS A 111 -5.83 -18.90 -0.40
N ALA A 112 -6.84 -18.03 -0.40
CA ALA A 112 -6.68 -16.60 -0.72
C ALA A 112 -5.69 -15.90 0.23
N ALA A 113 -5.75 -16.21 1.53
CA ALA A 113 -4.79 -15.70 2.50
C ALA A 113 -3.38 -16.26 2.29
N GLN A 114 -3.24 -17.55 1.96
CA GLN A 114 -1.95 -18.16 1.63
C GLN A 114 -1.31 -17.55 0.39
N ASP A 115 -2.11 -17.28 -0.65
CA ASP A 115 -1.66 -16.61 -1.87
C ASP A 115 -1.21 -15.16 -1.57
N GLY A 116 -1.91 -14.45 -0.67
CA GLY A 116 -1.48 -13.13 -0.18
C GLY A 116 -0.15 -13.15 0.57
N LEU A 117 0.06 -14.16 1.42
CA LEU A 117 1.33 -14.35 2.13
C LEU A 117 2.48 -14.68 1.17
N GLU A 118 2.22 -15.48 0.14
CA GLU A 118 3.21 -15.80 -0.88
C GLU A 118 3.58 -14.57 -1.72
N LEU A 119 2.58 -13.76 -2.10
CA LEU A 119 2.81 -12.48 -2.77
C LEU A 119 3.66 -11.53 -1.91
N TYR A 120 3.38 -11.45 -0.59
CA TYR A 120 4.19 -10.68 0.34
C TYR A 120 5.66 -11.11 0.30
N LYS A 121 5.93 -12.42 0.41
CA LYS A 121 7.31 -12.95 0.39
C LYS A 121 8.03 -12.57 -0.90
N GLN A 122 7.35 -12.69 -2.04
CA GLN A 122 7.90 -12.33 -3.35
C GLN A 122 8.24 -10.84 -3.43
N LYS A 123 7.31 -9.96 -3.02
CA LYS A 123 7.50 -8.50 -3.03
C LYS A 123 8.57 -8.05 -2.04
N ALA A 124 8.64 -8.67 -0.86
CA ALA A 124 9.66 -8.39 0.14
C ALA A 124 11.06 -8.83 -0.33
N ALA A 125 11.15 -9.94 -1.06
CA ALA A 125 12.41 -10.46 -1.58
C ALA A 125 12.91 -9.69 -2.82
N SER A 126 12.03 -9.02 -3.57
CA SER A 126 12.41 -8.35 -4.82
C SER A 126 13.29 -7.11 -4.59
N GLY A 127 13.14 -6.44 -3.45
CA GLY A 127 13.85 -5.19 -3.14
C GLY A 127 13.33 -3.97 -3.90
N ASP A 128 12.19 -4.11 -4.61
CA ASP A 128 11.60 -3.02 -5.41
C ASP A 128 10.80 -2.03 -4.56
N TYR A 129 10.39 -2.43 -3.36
CA TYR A 129 9.50 -1.66 -2.49
C TYR A 129 10.24 -1.20 -1.23
N ASP A 130 10.01 0.05 -0.88
CA ASP A 130 10.51 0.69 0.34
C ASP A 130 9.56 0.45 1.53
N LEU A 131 8.28 0.25 1.25
CA LEU A 131 7.24 -0.01 2.22
C LEU A 131 6.28 -1.06 1.67
N ILE A 132 6.03 -2.09 2.48
CA ILE A 132 5.02 -3.11 2.21
C ILE A 132 3.99 -3.05 3.33
N ILE A 133 2.73 -2.89 2.97
CA ILE A 133 1.59 -2.85 3.89
C ILE A 133 0.81 -4.15 3.74
N LEU A 134 0.52 -4.81 4.86
CA LEU A 134 -0.37 -5.95 4.94
C LEU A 134 -1.64 -5.49 5.66
N ASP A 135 -2.73 -5.33 4.91
CA ASP A 135 -4.01 -4.81 5.41
C ASP A 135 -4.97 -6.00 5.62
N GLU A 136 -5.59 -6.05 6.81
CA GLU A 136 -6.47 -7.15 7.27
C GLU A 136 -5.78 -8.54 7.31
N ALA A 137 -4.47 -8.57 7.59
CA ALA A 137 -3.62 -9.77 7.66
C ALA A 137 -3.67 -10.52 9.00
#